data_AF-A0A3D2VLM7-F1
#
_entry.id   AF-A0A3D2VLM7-F1
#
_cell.length_a   1.000
_cell.length_b   1.000
_cell.length_c   1.000
_cell.angle_alpha   90.00
_cell.angle_beta   90.00
_cell.angle_gamma   90.00
#
_symmetry.space_group_name_H-M   'P 1'
#
loop_
_entity.id
_entity.type
_entity.pdbx_description
1 polymer ?
#
loop_
_entity_poly.entity_id
_entity_poly.type
_entity_poly.pdbx_seq_one_letter_code
_entity_poly.pdbx_strand_id
1 'polypeptide(L)' 'MTLHPAVMGRFYEDFVVGDVFQHPLGRTVLETDNAWFTMLTLNTNQNHFN' A
#
# COMPACT_ATOMS: atom_id res chain seq x y z
N MET A 1 -19.23 -12.14 -6.02
CA MET A 1 -18.59 -11.04 -5.30
C MET A 1 -18.46 -11.47 -3.85
N THR A 2 -17.30 -11.97 -3.48
CA THR A 2 -17.01 -12.50 -2.15
C THR A 2 -16.05 -11.53 -1.46
N LEU A 3 -16.41 -11.06 -0.27
CA LEU A 3 -15.52 -10.24 0.54
C LEU A 3 -14.56 -11.19 1.27
N HIS A 4 -13.28 -11.08 0.96
CA HIS A 4 -12.26 -11.96 1.52
C HIS A 4 -11.67 -11.39 2.80
N PRO A 5 -11.47 -12.22 3.85
CA PRO A 5 -10.71 -11.81 5.02
C PRO A 5 -9.25 -11.59 4.62
N ALA A 6 -8.61 -10.68 5.34
CA ALA A 6 -7.22 -10.35 5.14
C ALA A 6 -6.30 -11.45 5.68
N VAL A 7 -5.81 -12.29 4.77
CA VAL A 7 -4.89 -13.40 5.05
C VAL A 7 -3.59 -13.20 4.28
N MET A 8 -2.49 -13.70 4.83
CA MET A 8 -1.17 -13.59 4.20
C MET A 8 -1.01 -14.65 3.11
N GLY A 9 -0.85 -14.18 1.86
CA GLY A 9 -0.60 -15.02 0.70
C GLY A 9 -1.84 -15.78 0.21
N ARG A 10 -1.89 -16.00 -1.10
CA ARG A 10 -2.88 -16.82 -1.82
C ARG A 10 -2.19 -17.50 -2.99
N PHE A 11 -2.63 -18.69 -3.36
CA PHE A 11 -2.19 -19.32 -4.60
C PHE A 11 -3.02 -18.81 -5.77
N TYR A 12 -2.56 -19.07 -7.00
CA TYR A 12 -3.21 -18.57 -8.21
C TYR A 12 -4.65 -19.09 -8.34
N GLU A 13 -4.87 -20.34 -7.95
CA GLU A 13 -6.16 -21.03 -7.97
C GLU A 13 -7.20 -20.49 -6.99
N ASP A 14 -6.79 -19.69 -6.00
CA ASP A 14 -7.70 -19.10 -5.01
C ASP A 14 -8.41 -17.83 -5.51
N PHE A 15 -8.01 -17.30 -6.68
CA PHE A 15 -8.55 -16.06 -7.22
C PHE A 15 -9.78 -16.32 -8.10
N VAL A 16 -10.89 -15.66 -7.77
CA VAL A 16 -12.11 -15.68 -8.59
C VAL A 16 -12.37 -14.29 -9.16
N VAL A 17 -12.73 -14.23 -10.45
CA VAL A 17 -13.07 -12.96 -11.11
C VAL A 17 -14.21 -12.26 -10.39
N GLY A 18 -13.99 -10.99 -10.05
CA GLY A 18 -14.96 -10.17 -9.31
C GLY A 18 -14.84 -10.25 -7.78
N ASP A 19 -13.79 -10.90 -7.27
CA ASP A 19 -13.44 -10.81 -5.85
C ASP A 19 -12.91 -9.43 -5.47
N VAL A 20 -13.24 -9.02 -4.24
CA VAL A 20 -12.75 -7.77 -3.63
C VAL A 20 -12.01 -8.11 -2.35
N PHE A 21 -10.77 -7.63 -2.26
CA PHE A 21 -9.87 -7.87 -1.14
C PHE A 21 -9.62 -6.57 -0.38
N GLN A 22 -9.93 -6.56 0.91
CA GLN A 22 -9.57 -5.47 1.80
C GLN A 22 -8.19 -5.75 2.40
N HIS A 23 -7.22 -4.87 2.14
CA HIS A 23 -5.90 -4.98 2.76
C HIS A 23 -6.01 -4.76 4.28
N PRO A 24 -5.39 -5.62 5.12
CA PRO A 24 -5.55 -5.55 6.58
C PRO A 24 -4.87 -4.33 7.21
N LEU A 25 -3.74 -3.93 6.65
CA LEU A 25 -2.90 -2.90 7.24
C LEU A 25 -3.26 -1.56 6.63
N GLY A 26 -3.78 -0.67 7.47
CA GLY A 26 -3.78 0.77 7.22
C GLY A 26 -2.57 1.41 7.90
N ARG A 27 -2.08 2.51 7.34
CA ARG A 27 -1.01 3.32 7.94
C ARG A 27 -1.37 4.80 7.79
N THR A 28 -1.20 5.56 8.86
CA THR A 28 -1.23 7.03 8.79
C THR A 28 0.10 7.52 8.21
N VAL A 29 0.02 8.33 7.16
CA VAL A 29 1.20 8.96 6.56
C VAL A 29 1.64 10.13 7.44
N LEU A 30 2.89 10.08 7.87
CA LEU A 30 3.52 11.15 8.65
C LEU A 30 4.55 11.90 7.81
N GLU A 31 4.96 13.07 8.29
CA GLU A 31 6.02 13.86 7.66
C GLU A 31 7.32 13.06 7.52
N THR A 32 7.65 12.22 8.50
CA THR A 32 8.81 11.33 8.45
C THR A 32 8.78 10.38 7.24
N ASP A 33 7.60 9.93 6.82
CA ASP A 33 7.44 9.02 5.69
C ASP A 33 7.76 9.73 4.36
N ASN A 34 7.29 10.97 4.22
CA ASN A 34 7.63 11.83 3.10
C ASN A 34 9.14 12.08 3.06
N ALA A 35 9.75 12.46 4.19
CA ALA A 35 11.18 12.73 4.26
C ALA A 35 12.01 11.50 3.87
N TRP A 36 11.72 10.34 4.46
CA TRP A 36 12.44 9.09 4.16
C TRP A 36 12.29 8.67 2.71
N PHE A 37 11.06 8.61 2.19
CA PHE A 37 10.84 8.15 0.82
C PHE A 37 11.50 9.08 -0.20
N THR A 38 11.39 10.39 0.01
CA THR A 38 11.98 11.41 -0.86
C THR A 38 13.51 11.29 -0.89
N MET A 39 14.16 11.16 0.27
CA MET A 39 15.62 11.02 0.34
C MET A 39 16.12 9.67 -0.18
N LEU A 40 15.40 8.57 0.09
CA LEU A 40 15.79 7.24 -0.38
C LEU A 40 15.71 7.12 -1.91
N THR A 41 14.76 7.82 -2.53
CA THR A 41 14.55 7.78 -3.99
C THR A 41 15.24 8.94 -4.71
N LEU A 42 15.92 9.83 -3.98
CA LEU A 42 16.55 11.05 -4.51
C LEU A 42 15.56 11.93 -5.29
N ASN A 43 14.29 11.98 -4.85
CA ASN A 43 13.29 12.82 -5.47
C ASN A 43 13.49 14.29 -5.04
N THR A 44 13.78 15.17 -5.99
CA THR A 44 14.10 16.58 -5.73
C THR A 44 12.93 17.54 -5.95
N ASN A 45 11.70 17.03 -6.08
CA ASN A 45 10.53 17.87 -6.23
C ASN A 45 10.29 18.71 -4.96
N GLN A 46 10.21 20.04 -5.16
CA GLN A 46 10.08 21.04 -4.09
C GLN A 46 8.83 20.85 -3.21
N ASN A 47 7.77 20.24 -3.72
CA ASN A 47 6.55 19.99 -2.94
C ASN A 47 6.77 19.04 -1.75
N HIS A 48 7.88 18.30 -1.73
CA HIS A 48 8.22 17.42 -0.62
C HIS A 48 8.98 18.13 0.51
N PHE A 49 9.36 19.40 0.32
CA PHE A 49 10.25 20.14 1.22
C PHE A 49 9.72 21.49 1.69
N ASN A 50 8.71 22.07 1.02
CA ASN A 50 8.20 23.42 1.29
C ASN A 50 6.73 23.42 1.69
#